data_AF-A0A178B865-F1
#
_entry.id   AF-A0A178B865-F1
#
_cell.length_a   1.000
_cell.length_b   1.000
_cell.length_c   1.000
_cell.angle_alpha   90.00
_cell.angle_beta   90.00
_cell.angle_gamma   90.00
#
_symmetry.space_group_name_H-M   'P 1'
#
loop_
_entity.id
_entity.type
_entity.pdbx_description
1 polymer ?
#
loop_
_entity_poly.entity_id
_entity_poly.type
_entity_poly.pdbx_seq_one_letter_code
_entity_poly.pdbx_strand_id
1 'polypeptide(L)'
;MDRPKTTKRNRSSSPPETRPPLKRKQEEHATEMAPPKRVRFLIMSDTHGGELPKSLPECDVLLHCGDLTEDGSPSSIAEALQALSKVKAEMRLVVAGNHDIALDKQYYLAEGGSETDVGKAHALISPEAGSEASKSGVTFLAEGTYRLTLSSGATFRIYASPQTLAYGASAFQYPTNEDRFNCASSTPAWAKNVGTESSIIPNDVDIVMTHGPMKYILDATADGRSVGCEHLRRAIERVKPKLHCFGHIHTGYGAQRVEYASGSKIERDSDTIKPMQREFVGKNQAARKGYAILPPGSEEDFHRSKQTLCINAAMEGEKGVLENAPWLVQLDLPIADSINMTSSSLILYRPGPSSSMTTTPSPASLISSRLFNQQTGTAIATELLYRLLFDIINRCLATFQRLAAKGMDEASYWIERKMQERHERLQDAKARGSDGLQIVEEVGKLAENSGFINCPMGGNAGARRQPPWVKSVLEGIEEGRLHDRDFYTNSW
;
A
#
# COMPACT_ATOMS: atom_id res chain seq x y z
N MET A 1 -39.02 -94.77 -20.04
CA MET A 1 -40.36 -94.65 -19.41
C MET A 1 -41.02 -93.40 -19.93
N ASP A 2 -42.09 -93.64 -20.66
CA ASP A 2 -43.29 -92.84 -20.94
C ASP A 2 -43.27 -91.31 -21.12
N ARG A 3 -43.63 -90.98 -22.38
CA ARG A 3 -44.36 -89.80 -22.88
C ARG A 3 -45.78 -89.73 -22.30
N PRO A 4 -46.48 -88.57 -22.31
CA PRO A 4 -47.08 -88.01 -23.55
C PRO A 4 -47.01 -86.46 -23.64
N LYS A 5 -46.77 -85.82 -24.82
CA LYS A 5 -47.66 -85.57 -25.97
C LYS A 5 -49.02 -85.00 -25.52
N THR A 6 -49.58 -83.87 -25.96
CA THR A 6 -49.53 -83.01 -27.17
C THR A 6 -50.43 -81.80 -26.83
N THR A 7 -50.34 -80.59 -27.40
CA THR A 7 -50.86 -80.24 -28.74
C THR A 7 -50.50 -78.81 -29.17
N LYS A 8 -50.00 -78.74 -30.41
CA LYS A 8 -49.98 -77.68 -31.44
C LYS A 8 -50.88 -76.44 -31.26
N ARG A 9 -50.36 -75.27 -31.66
CA ARG A 9 -50.92 -74.51 -32.80
C ARG A 9 -49.91 -73.54 -33.43
N ASN A 10 -49.98 -73.47 -34.75
CA ASN A 10 -49.09 -72.82 -35.71
C ASN A 10 -49.44 -71.34 -35.97
N ARG A 11 -48.44 -70.64 -36.54
CA ARG A 11 -48.45 -69.65 -37.64
C ARG A 11 -48.33 -68.14 -37.33
N SER A 12 -47.12 -67.65 -37.68
CA SER A 12 -46.76 -66.47 -38.50
C SER A 12 -47.38 -65.09 -38.24
N SER A 13 -46.52 -64.08 -37.99
CA SER A 13 -46.41 -62.84 -38.81
C SER A 13 -45.46 -61.75 -38.21
N SER A 14 -44.47 -61.30 -39.03
CA SER A 14 -43.95 -59.90 -39.17
C SER A 14 -42.95 -59.31 -38.13
N PRO A 15 -42.21 -58.20 -38.43
CA PRO A 15 -40.73 -58.13 -38.52
C PRO A 15 -40.09 -57.22 -37.42
N PRO A 16 -38.75 -57.00 -37.39
CA PRO A 16 -38.10 -56.36 -36.24
C PRO A 16 -38.16 -54.83 -36.30
N GLU A 17 -38.69 -54.18 -35.26
CA GLU A 17 -38.46 -52.75 -35.00
C GLU A 17 -37.29 -52.59 -34.02
N THR A 18 -36.08 -52.48 -34.54
CA THR A 18 -34.97 -51.84 -33.82
C THR A 18 -35.15 -50.32 -33.92
N ARG A 19 -35.76 -49.72 -32.91
CA ARG A 19 -35.71 -48.25 -32.74
C ARG A 19 -34.27 -47.85 -32.40
N PRO A 20 -33.65 -46.91 -33.11
CA PRO A 20 -32.36 -46.36 -32.70
C PRO A 20 -32.54 -45.57 -31.40
N PRO A 21 -31.55 -45.58 -30.50
CA PRO A 21 -31.64 -44.81 -29.27
C PRO A 21 -31.66 -43.31 -29.62
N LEU A 22 -32.70 -42.62 -29.15
CA LEU A 22 -32.80 -41.18 -29.15
C LEU A 22 -31.58 -40.63 -28.39
N LYS A 23 -30.57 -40.17 -29.14
CA LYS A 23 -29.54 -39.26 -28.62
C LYS A 23 -30.28 -38.00 -28.17
N ARG A 24 -30.57 -37.89 -26.88
CA ARG A 24 -30.80 -36.58 -26.24
C ARG A 24 -29.53 -35.78 -26.50
N LYS A 25 -29.57 -34.87 -27.48
CA LYS A 25 -28.66 -33.74 -27.51
C LYS A 25 -28.90 -32.99 -26.20
N GLN A 26 -28.00 -33.14 -25.24
CA GLN A 26 -27.75 -32.06 -24.30
C GLN A 26 -27.16 -30.94 -25.15
N GLU A 27 -28.02 -30.07 -25.64
CA GLU A 27 -27.60 -28.72 -25.99
C GLU A 27 -27.26 -28.05 -24.66
N GLU A 28 -26.01 -28.22 -24.23
CA GLU A 28 -25.37 -27.24 -23.36
C GLU A 28 -25.36 -25.93 -24.15
N HIS A 29 -26.37 -25.10 -23.93
CA HIS A 29 -26.24 -23.67 -24.15
C HIS A 29 -25.14 -23.17 -23.21
N ALA A 30 -23.89 -23.35 -23.62
CA ALA A 30 -22.84 -22.45 -23.18
C ALA A 30 -23.26 -21.07 -23.67
N THR A 31 -23.79 -20.24 -22.77
CA THR A 31 -23.95 -18.82 -23.02
C THR A 31 -22.56 -18.33 -23.42
N GLU A 32 -22.39 -18.03 -24.70
CA GLU A 32 -21.16 -17.46 -25.24
C GLU A 32 -21.01 -16.08 -24.59
N MET A 33 -20.27 -16.03 -23.46
CA MET A 33 -20.01 -14.78 -22.77
C MET A 33 -19.31 -13.86 -23.75
N ALA A 34 -19.81 -12.63 -23.88
CA ALA A 34 -19.19 -11.64 -24.75
C ALA A 34 -17.69 -11.53 -24.44
N PRO A 35 -16.83 -11.35 -25.46
CA PRO A 35 -15.39 -11.25 -25.24
C PRO A 35 -15.08 -10.12 -24.25
N PRO A 36 -14.06 -10.28 -23.40
CA PRO A 36 -13.73 -9.28 -22.39
C PRO A 36 -13.41 -7.94 -23.07
N LYS A 37 -13.87 -6.86 -22.43
CA LYS A 37 -13.60 -5.49 -22.85
C LYS A 37 -12.28 -5.02 -22.25
N ARG A 38 -11.41 -4.50 -23.10
CA ARG A 38 -10.18 -3.83 -22.67
C ARG A 38 -10.48 -2.44 -22.11
N VAL A 39 -10.03 -2.18 -20.89
CA VAL A 39 -10.25 -0.95 -20.13
C VAL A 39 -8.92 -0.34 -19.72
N ARG A 40 -8.77 0.97 -19.89
CA ARG A 40 -7.57 1.76 -19.55
C ARG A 40 -7.69 2.38 -18.17
N PHE A 41 -6.74 2.05 -17.30
CA PHE A 41 -6.61 2.58 -15.96
C PHE A 41 -5.43 3.54 -15.89
N LEU A 42 -5.65 4.78 -15.45
CA LEU A 42 -4.59 5.71 -15.07
C LEU A 42 -4.44 5.69 -13.55
N ILE A 43 -3.28 5.31 -13.06
CA ILE A 43 -3.00 5.04 -11.65
C ILE A 43 -1.98 6.06 -11.15
N MET A 44 -2.32 6.72 -10.05
CA MET A 44 -1.50 7.70 -9.36
C MET A 44 -1.66 7.54 -7.85
N SER A 45 -0.72 8.10 -7.09
CA SER A 45 -0.73 8.14 -5.64
C SER A 45 0.27 9.21 -5.19
N ASP A 46 0.17 9.66 -3.94
CA ASP A 46 1.18 10.53 -3.32
C ASP A 46 1.42 11.75 -4.19
N THR A 47 0.35 12.47 -4.49
CA THR A 47 0.43 13.72 -5.24
C THR A 47 0.70 14.90 -4.33
N HIS A 48 0.39 14.80 -3.03
CA HIS A 48 0.73 15.80 -2.01
C HIS A 48 0.33 17.25 -2.39
N GLY A 49 -0.76 17.42 -3.15
CA GLY A 49 -1.20 18.72 -3.67
C GLY A 49 -0.34 19.31 -4.80
N GLY A 50 0.64 18.56 -5.33
CA GLY A 50 1.50 18.96 -6.42
C GLY A 50 0.76 19.18 -7.75
N GLU A 51 1.33 20.02 -8.62
CA GLU A 51 0.74 20.30 -9.94
C GLU A 51 0.86 19.07 -10.84
N LEU A 52 -0.28 18.46 -11.17
CA LEU A 52 -0.34 17.31 -12.08
C LEU A 52 0.21 17.66 -13.48
N PRO A 53 0.80 16.69 -14.20
CA PRO A 53 1.29 16.90 -15.55
C PRO A 53 0.24 17.52 -16.48
N LYS A 54 0.62 18.54 -17.25
CA LYS A 54 -0.31 19.29 -18.12
C LYS A 54 -0.98 18.45 -19.21
N SER A 55 -0.34 17.35 -19.62
CA SER A 55 -0.85 16.44 -20.65
C SER A 55 -0.90 15.03 -20.09
N LEU A 56 -1.98 14.72 -19.38
CA LEU A 56 -2.30 13.36 -18.95
C LEU A 56 -3.09 12.63 -20.03
N PRO A 57 -2.93 11.30 -20.17
CA PRO A 57 -3.63 10.53 -21.20
C PRO A 57 -5.11 10.42 -20.85
N GLU A 58 -5.95 10.33 -21.89
CA GLU A 58 -7.33 9.89 -21.69
C GLU A 58 -7.34 8.45 -21.18
N CYS A 59 -8.17 8.19 -20.19
CA CYS A 59 -8.37 6.87 -19.61
C CYS A 59 -9.87 6.61 -19.38
N ASP A 60 -10.20 5.37 -19.05
CA ASP A 60 -11.59 5.02 -18.75
C ASP A 60 -11.81 5.14 -17.23
N VAL A 61 -10.83 4.73 -16.42
CA VAL A 61 -10.84 4.85 -14.96
C VAL A 61 -9.54 5.47 -14.45
N LEU A 62 -9.64 6.50 -13.62
CA LEU A 62 -8.53 7.00 -12.81
C LEU A 62 -8.61 6.39 -11.41
N LEU A 63 -7.47 5.90 -10.90
CA LEU A 63 -7.30 5.41 -9.54
C LEU A 63 -6.26 6.28 -8.82
N HIS A 64 -6.64 6.92 -7.72
CA HIS A 64 -5.71 7.61 -6.82
C HIS A 64 -5.58 6.86 -5.49
N CYS A 65 -4.38 6.38 -5.18
CA CYS A 65 -4.14 5.44 -4.09
C CYS A 65 -3.77 6.12 -2.76
N GLY A 66 -4.34 7.28 -2.44
CA GLY A 66 -4.05 8.02 -1.19
C GLY A 66 -2.97 9.10 -1.32
N ASP A 67 -2.87 9.91 -0.27
CA ASP A 67 -2.02 11.11 -0.16
C ASP A 67 -2.28 12.09 -1.31
N LEU A 68 -3.54 12.55 -1.39
CA LEU A 68 -3.96 13.63 -2.28
C LEU A 68 -3.32 14.96 -1.88
N THR A 69 -3.13 15.14 -0.58
CA THR A 69 -2.74 16.39 0.05
C THR A 69 -1.50 16.19 0.91
N GLU A 70 -0.77 17.27 1.17
CA GLU A 70 0.36 17.24 2.11
C GLU A 70 -0.09 17.40 3.57
N ASP A 71 -1.20 18.12 3.79
CA ASP A 71 -1.62 18.61 5.11
C ASP A 71 -3.03 18.19 5.55
N GLY A 72 -3.80 17.54 4.67
CA GLY A 72 -5.19 17.16 4.92
C GLY A 72 -6.15 18.33 5.15
N SER A 73 -5.76 19.57 4.85
CA SER A 73 -6.64 20.72 5.10
C SER A 73 -7.83 20.73 4.12
N PRO A 74 -9.02 21.23 4.54
CA PRO A 74 -10.16 21.31 3.63
C PRO A 74 -9.87 22.07 2.33
N SER A 75 -9.05 23.12 2.37
CA SER A 75 -8.60 23.83 1.16
C SER A 75 -7.77 22.93 0.24
N SER A 76 -6.75 22.25 0.77
CA SER A 76 -5.91 21.35 -0.02
C SER A 76 -6.71 20.20 -0.62
N ILE A 77 -7.67 19.64 0.15
CA ILE A 77 -8.56 18.59 -0.35
C ILE A 77 -9.39 19.11 -1.53
N ALA A 78 -9.98 20.30 -1.42
CA ALA A 78 -10.77 20.89 -2.50
C ALA A 78 -9.91 21.12 -3.77
N GLU A 79 -8.71 21.66 -3.61
CA GLU A 79 -7.78 21.90 -4.71
C GLU A 79 -7.32 20.60 -5.38
N ALA A 80 -7.02 19.56 -4.61
CA ALA A 80 -6.66 18.25 -5.14
C ALA A 80 -7.81 17.61 -5.94
N LEU A 81 -9.06 17.69 -5.44
CA LEU A 81 -10.25 17.21 -6.16
C LEU A 81 -10.42 17.95 -7.50
N GLN A 82 -10.24 19.27 -7.50
CA GLN A 82 -10.29 20.09 -8.72
C GLN A 82 -9.16 19.73 -9.69
N ALA A 83 -7.95 19.43 -9.20
CA ALA A 83 -6.85 19.00 -10.05
C ALA A 83 -7.19 17.69 -10.77
N LEU A 84 -7.77 16.71 -10.06
CA LEU A 84 -8.20 15.43 -10.66
C LEU A 84 -9.31 15.58 -11.70
N SER A 85 -10.19 16.59 -11.55
CA SER A 85 -11.25 16.86 -12.53
C SER A 85 -10.71 17.14 -13.94
N LYS A 86 -9.48 17.64 -14.05
CA LYS A 86 -8.81 17.97 -15.32
C LYS A 86 -8.42 16.73 -16.13
N VAL A 87 -8.32 15.56 -15.50
CA VAL A 87 -8.03 14.31 -16.21
C VAL A 87 -9.28 13.86 -16.93
N LYS A 88 -9.20 13.54 -18.23
CA LYS A 88 -10.34 12.99 -18.98
C LYS A 88 -10.50 11.50 -18.68
N ALA A 89 -11.43 11.20 -17.78
CA ALA A 89 -11.81 9.85 -17.36
C ALA A 89 -13.34 9.71 -17.21
N GLU A 90 -13.87 8.51 -17.44
CA GLU A 90 -15.28 8.20 -17.15
C GLU A 90 -15.51 8.14 -15.63
N MET A 91 -14.60 7.48 -14.90
CA MET A 91 -14.63 7.37 -13.44
C MET A 91 -13.32 7.82 -12.82
N ARG A 92 -13.37 8.51 -11.67
CA ARG A 92 -12.21 8.84 -10.83
C ARG A 92 -12.47 8.29 -9.43
N LEU A 93 -11.71 7.28 -9.04
CA LEU A 93 -11.85 6.59 -7.76
C LEU A 93 -10.64 6.92 -6.90
N VAL A 94 -10.90 7.29 -5.65
CA VAL A 94 -9.87 7.80 -4.75
C VAL A 94 -10.03 7.18 -3.37
N VAL A 95 -8.91 6.78 -2.75
CA VAL A 95 -8.83 6.50 -1.32
C VAL A 95 -8.00 7.58 -0.63
N ALA A 96 -8.19 7.74 0.68
CA ALA A 96 -7.31 8.57 1.51
C ALA A 96 -5.94 7.91 1.69
N GLY A 97 -4.94 8.71 2.04
CA GLY A 97 -3.69 8.24 2.62
C GLY A 97 -3.41 8.89 3.98
N ASN A 98 -2.22 8.65 4.52
CA ASN A 98 -1.88 9.10 5.87
C ASN A 98 -1.67 10.61 6.00
N HIS A 99 -1.48 11.34 4.89
CA HIS A 99 -1.45 12.81 4.87
C HIS A 99 -2.82 13.47 4.75
N ASP A 100 -3.87 12.74 4.38
CA ASP A 100 -5.23 13.26 4.30
C ASP A 100 -5.90 13.34 5.70
N ILE A 101 -5.17 13.90 6.66
CA ILE A 101 -5.37 13.72 8.11
C ILE A 101 -6.76 14.12 8.61
N ALA A 102 -7.40 15.15 8.03
CA ALA A 102 -8.73 15.60 8.46
C ALA A 102 -9.84 14.59 8.11
N LEU A 103 -9.55 13.61 7.24
CA LEU A 103 -10.47 12.51 6.91
C LEU A 103 -10.38 11.36 7.92
N ASP A 104 -9.35 11.33 8.77
CA ASP A 104 -9.29 10.50 9.96
C ASP A 104 -9.65 11.34 11.18
N LYS A 105 -10.95 11.42 11.47
CA LYS A 105 -11.49 12.19 12.59
C LYS A 105 -10.79 11.87 13.91
N GLN A 106 -10.52 10.59 14.19
CA GLN A 106 -9.96 10.20 15.48
C GLN A 106 -8.53 10.71 15.62
N TYR A 107 -7.71 10.52 14.58
CA TYR A 107 -6.34 11.01 14.54
C TYR A 107 -6.29 12.55 14.58
N TYR A 108 -7.05 13.22 13.71
CA TYR A 108 -7.02 14.68 13.58
C TYR A 108 -7.33 15.40 14.89
N LEU A 109 -8.36 14.95 15.62
CA LEU A 109 -8.74 15.53 16.91
C LEU A 109 -7.68 15.26 18.00
N ALA A 110 -7.05 14.08 18.00
CA ALA A 110 -5.99 13.73 18.94
C ALA A 110 -4.70 14.56 18.72
N GLU A 111 -4.47 15.03 17.50
CA GLU A 111 -3.40 15.94 17.14
C GLU A 111 -3.75 17.44 17.34
N GLY A 112 -4.95 17.74 17.84
CA GLY A 112 -5.40 19.10 18.17
C GLY A 112 -6.17 19.81 17.05
N GLY A 113 -6.55 19.08 16.00
CA GLY A 113 -7.43 19.57 14.94
C GLY A 113 -8.86 19.85 15.43
N SER A 114 -9.62 20.60 14.63
CA SER A 114 -10.98 21.01 14.97
C SER A 114 -12.05 20.09 14.36
N GLU A 115 -13.16 19.86 15.09
CA GLU A 115 -14.36 19.19 14.56
C GLU A 115 -14.96 19.92 13.34
N THR A 116 -14.74 21.24 13.25
CA THR A 116 -15.21 22.05 12.13
C THR A 116 -14.48 21.69 10.84
N ASP A 117 -13.16 21.48 10.89
CA ASP A 117 -12.39 21.14 9.70
C ASP A 117 -12.63 19.69 9.27
N VAL A 118 -12.80 18.76 10.22
CA VAL A 118 -13.29 17.40 9.95
C VAL A 118 -14.63 17.46 9.20
N GLY A 119 -15.59 18.24 9.71
CA GLY A 119 -16.89 18.41 9.07
C GLY A 119 -16.79 18.96 7.65
N LYS A 120 -15.93 19.97 7.41
CA LYS A 120 -15.68 20.51 6.07
C LYS A 120 -15.03 19.48 5.15
N ALA A 121 -14.00 18.79 5.61
CA ALA A 121 -13.26 17.79 4.82
C ALA A 121 -14.19 16.65 4.38
N HIS A 122 -14.99 16.09 5.29
CA HIS A 122 -15.98 15.07 4.95
C HIS A 122 -17.10 15.59 4.04
N ALA A 123 -17.52 16.84 4.17
CA ALA A 123 -18.50 17.44 3.27
C ALA A 123 -17.97 17.59 1.84
N LEU A 124 -16.68 17.88 1.66
CA LEU A 124 -16.04 17.98 0.34
C LEU A 124 -16.01 16.64 -0.40
N ILE A 125 -15.74 15.54 0.31
CA ILE A 125 -15.64 14.20 -0.27
C ILE A 125 -16.97 13.42 -0.31
N SER A 126 -18.05 14.00 0.20
CA SER A 126 -19.38 13.39 0.23
C SER A 126 -19.88 13.04 -1.18
N PRO A 127 -20.65 11.95 -1.38
CA PRO A 127 -21.26 11.63 -2.67
C PRO A 127 -22.46 12.54 -3.02
N GLU A 128 -22.83 13.48 -2.17
CA GLU A 128 -23.93 14.42 -2.44
C GLU A 128 -23.59 15.34 -3.61
N ALA A 129 -24.59 15.66 -4.46
CA ALA A 129 -24.39 16.43 -5.69
C ALA A 129 -23.76 17.82 -5.49
N GLY A 130 -23.89 18.39 -4.28
CA GLY A 130 -23.33 19.70 -3.93
C GLY A 130 -21.87 19.69 -3.48
N SER A 131 -21.29 18.52 -3.22
CA SER A 131 -19.91 18.39 -2.74
C SER A 131 -18.89 18.73 -3.83
N GLU A 132 -17.65 19.00 -3.42
CA GLU A 132 -16.56 19.25 -4.36
C GLU A 132 -16.17 18.00 -5.14
N ALA A 133 -16.22 16.82 -4.51
CA ALA A 133 -15.95 15.55 -5.16
C ALA A 133 -16.96 15.28 -6.28
N SER A 134 -18.26 15.46 -6.03
CA SER A 134 -19.31 15.28 -7.04
C SER A 134 -19.15 16.25 -8.21
N LYS A 135 -18.87 17.54 -7.94
CA LYS A 135 -18.61 18.54 -9.00
C LYS A 135 -17.37 18.22 -9.82
N SER A 136 -16.35 17.64 -9.18
CA SER A 136 -15.10 17.23 -9.81
C SER A 136 -15.21 15.86 -10.51
N GLY A 137 -16.36 15.19 -10.43
CA GLY A 137 -16.54 13.84 -10.97
C GLY A 137 -15.64 12.80 -10.30
N VAL A 138 -15.36 12.99 -9.00
CA VAL A 138 -14.54 12.14 -8.15
C VAL A 138 -15.43 11.37 -7.18
N THR A 139 -15.17 10.07 -7.03
CA THR A 139 -15.78 9.21 -6.03
C THR A 139 -14.74 8.81 -5.00
N PHE A 140 -14.94 9.26 -3.76
CA PHE A 140 -14.12 8.85 -2.64
C PHE A 140 -14.61 7.51 -2.10
N LEU A 141 -13.71 6.52 -2.02
CA LEU A 141 -14.02 5.18 -1.54
C LEU A 141 -13.61 5.05 -0.08
N ALA A 142 -14.56 4.69 0.76
CA ALA A 142 -14.28 4.22 2.11
C ALA A 142 -13.67 2.81 2.07
N GLU A 143 -13.16 2.31 3.20
CA GLU A 143 -12.70 0.92 3.28
C GLU A 143 -13.86 -0.03 2.94
N GLY A 144 -13.66 -0.90 1.94
CA GLY A 144 -14.71 -1.81 1.48
C GLY A 144 -14.52 -2.36 0.06
N THR A 145 -15.50 -3.15 -0.39
CA THR A 145 -15.54 -3.74 -1.74
C THR A 145 -16.68 -3.15 -2.56
N TYR A 146 -16.38 -2.74 -3.78
CA TYR A 146 -17.31 -2.06 -4.68
C TYR A 146 -17.40 -2.81 -6.00
N ARG A 147 -18.62 -2.94 -6.55
CA ARG A 147 -18.83 -3.37 -7.92
C ARG A 147 -19.15 -2.17 -8.79
N LEU A 148 -18.42 -2.05 -9.89
CA LEU A 148 -18.50 -0.94 -10.83
C LEU A 148 -18.80 -1.43 -12.24
N THR A 149 -19.51 -0.63 -13.01
CA THR A 149 -19.85 -0.90 -14.41
C THR A 149 -19.68 0.38 -15.22
N LEU A 150 -18.84 0.32 -16.26
CA LEU A 150 -18.62 1.41 -17.19
C LEU A 150 -19.74 1.51 -18.23
N SER A 151 -19.82 2.65 -18.91
CA SER A 151 -20.72 2.90 -20.04
C SER A 151 -20.55 1.88 -21.19
N SER A 152 -19.34 1.33 -21.32
CA SER A 152 -19.01 0.26 -22.26
C SER A 152 -19.58 -1.12 -21.89
N GLY A 153 -20.19 -1.24 -20.70
CA GLY A 153 -20.65 -2.49 -20.12
C GLY A 153 -19.57 -3.30 -19.40
N ALA A 154 -18.30 -2.91 -19.49
CA ALA A 154 -17.22 -3.53 -18.72
C ALA A 154 -17.51 -3.39 -17.21
N THR A 155 -17.39 -4.47 -16.47
CA THR A 155 -17.65 -4.52 -15.02
C THR A 155 -16.48 -5.11 -14.27
N PHE A 156 -16.22 -4.61 -13.07
CA PHE A 156 -15.15 -5.09 -12.20
C PHE A 156 -15.50 -4.90 -10.72
N ARG A 157 -14.83 -5.68 -9.86
CA ARG A 157 -14.84 -5.51 -8.41
C ARG A 157 -13.52 -4.91 -7.95
N ILE A 158 -13.60 -3.86 -7.14
CA ILE A 158 -12.46 -3.21 -6.51
C ILE A 158 -12.61 -3.24 -5.00
N TYR A 159 -11.59 -3.74 -4.31
CA TYR A 159 -11.41 -3.51 -2.88
C TYR A 159 -10.58 -2.24 -2.67
N ALA A 160 -11.01 -1.40 -1.74
CA ALA A 160 -10.38 -0.12 -1.42
C ALA A 160 -10.06 -0.06 0.09
N SER A 161 -8.86 0.42 0.47
CA SER A 161 -8.53 0.73 1.87
C SER A 161 -7.46 1.82 1.99
N PRO A 162 -7.65 2.84 2.85
CA PRO A 162 -6.63 3.86 3.09
C PRO A 162 -5.54 3.41 4.08
N GLN A 163 -5.68 2.21 4.66
CA GLN A 163 -4.96 1.83 5.86
C GLN A 163 -3.50 1.43 5.59
N THR A 164 -2.57 1.95 6.37
CA THR A 164 -1.12 1.64 6.33
C THR A 164 -0.60 1.07 7.64
N LEU A 165 0.56 0.41 7.60
CA LEU A 165 1.22 0.00 8.84
C LEU A 165 1.70 1.22 9.62
N ALA A 166 1.60 1.14 10.93
CA ALA A 166 2.07 2.21 11.82
C ALA A 166 3.57 2.48 11.64
N TYR A 167 3.89 3.72 11.29
CA TYR A 167 5.23 4.28 11.24
C TYR A 167 5.16 5.74 11.67
N GLY A 168 5.75 6.07 12.82
CA GLY A 168 5.53 7.37 13.45
C GLY A 168 4.08 7.56 13.89
N ALA A 169 3.65 8.82 14.01
CA ALA A 169 2.26 9.19 14.22
C ALA A 169 1.70 9.75 12.92
N SER A 170 0.71 9.08 12.33
CA SER A 170 0.01 9.53 11.13
C SER A 170 -1.42 8.97 11.06
N ALA A 171 -2.25 9.50 10.16
CA ALA A 171 -3.62 9.04 9.98
C ALA A 171 -3.69 7.65 9.33
N PHE A 172 -4.82 6.96 9.51
CA PHE A 172 -5.11 5.67 8.86
C PHE A 172 -4.07 4.56 9.12
N GLN A 173 -3.44 4.56 10.30
CA GLN A 173 -2.44 3.56 10.65
C GLN A 173 -2.98 2.45 11.54
N TYR A 174 -2.41 1.26 11.41
CA TYR A 174 -2.66 0.13 12.32
C TYR A 174 -1.38 -0.64 12.68
N PRO A 175 -1.34 -1.33 13.84
CA PRO A 175 -0.17 -2.06 14.28
C PRO A 175 0.21 -3.22 13.35
N THR A 176 1.51 -3.52 13.28
CA THR A 176 2.07 -4.59 12.43
C THR A 176 1.63 -6.01 12.80
N ASN A 177 1.16 -6.22 14.03
CA ASN A 177 0.63 -7.50 14.49
C ASN A 177 -0.89 -7.64 14.35
N GLU A 178 -1.56 -6.69 13.71
CA GLU A 178 -3.02 -6.72 13.48
C GLU A 178 -3.34 -7.13 12.04
N ASP A 179 -4.03 -8.27 11.88
CA ASP A 179 -4.51 -8.78 10.60
C ASP A 179 -5.93 -8.29 10.35
N ARG A 180 -6.05 -7.29 9.47
CA ARG A 180 -7.33 -6.71 9.08
C ARG A 180 -7.88 -7.23 7.75
N PHE A 181 -7.05 -7.89 6.94
CA PHE A 181 -7.36 -8.23 5.54
C PHE A 181 -7.79 -9.69 5.34
N ASN A 182 -7.53 -10.55 6.32
CA ASN A 182 -7.85 -11.98 6.25
C ASN A 182 -8.89 -12.39 7.30
N CYS A 183 -9.58 -13.51 7.03
CA CYS A 183 -10.48 -14.11 8.00
C CYS A 183 -9.69 -14.69 9.17
N ALA A 184 -10.31 -14.77 10.35
CA ALA A 184 -9.69 -15.31 11.56
C ALA A 184 -9.14 -16.74 11.38
N SER A 185 -9.75 -17.56 10.52
CA SER A 185 -9.27 -18.92 10.20
C SER A 185 -7.96 -18.96 9.41
N SER A 186 -7.58 -17.85 8.77
CA SER A 186 -6.36 -17.71 7.96
C SER A 186 -5.30 -16.79 8.58
N THR A 187 -5.64 -16.14 9.71
CA THR A 187 -4.71 -15.28 10.44
C THR A 187 -3.67 -16.13 11.18
N PRO A 188 -2.37 -15.81 11.05
CA PRO A 188 -1.30 -16.50 11.78
C PRO A 188 -1.48 -16.41 13.29
N ALA A 189 -1.02 -17.43 14.01
CA ALA A 189 -1.15 -17.50 15.47
C ALA A 189 -0.44 -16.35 16.23
N TRP A 190 0.57 -15.72 15.62
CA TRP A 190 1.29 -14.58 16.20
C TRP A 190 0.56 -13.24 16.02
N ALA A 191 -0.45 -13.18 15.16
CA ALA A 191 -1.18 -11.97 14.82
C ALA A 191 -2.56 -11.95 15.49
N LYS A 192 -3.03 -10.74 15.80
CA LYS A 192 -4.38 -10.49 16.28
C LYS A 192 -5.27 -10.21 15.08
N ASN A 193 -6.30 -11.03 14.86
CA ASN A 193 -7.29 -10.72 13.84
C ASN A 193 -8.16 -9.54 14.30
N VAL A 194 -8.23 -8.50 13.49
CA VAL A 194 -9.11 -7.32 13.67
C VAL A 194 -9.98 -7.08 12.44
N GLY A 195 -10.08 -8.09 11.56
CA GLY A 195 -10.83 -8.01 10.33
C GLY A 195 -12.32 -7.75 10.58
N THR A 196 -12.87 -6.82 9.81
CA THR A 196 -14.30 -6.51 9.75
C THR A 196 -14.87 -6.94 8.41
N GLU A 197 -16.20 -6.87 8.26
CA GLU A 197 -16.86 -7.12 6.96
C GLU A 197 -16.31 -6.23 5.84
N SER A 198 -15.94 -4.98 6.15
CA SER A 198 -15.39 -4.03 5.19
C SER A 198 -13.89 -4.21 4.95
N SER A 199 -13.12 -4.62 5.95
CA SER A 199 -11.66 -4.68 5.84
C SER A 199 -11.15 -6.01 5.29
N ILE A 200 -11.87 -7.11 5.48
CA ILE A 200 -11.47 -8.42 4.93
C ILE A 200 -11.61 -8.39 3.41
N ILE A 201 -10.54 -8.72 2.69
CA ILE A 201 -10.55 -8.75 1.22
C ILE A 201 -11.29 -10.01 0.76
N PRO A 202 -12.36 -9.91 -0.05
CA PRO A 202 -13.08 -11.08 -0.56
C PRO A 202 -12.32 -11.75 -1.72
N ASN A 203 -12.61 -13.03 -1.98
CA ASN A 203 -11.87 -13.83 -2.97
C ASN A 203 -12.16 -13.46 -4.43
N ASP A 204 -13.22 -12.71 -4.71
CA ASP A 204 -13.72 -12.41 -6.06
C ASP A 204 -13.44 -10.97 -6.52
N VAL A 205 -12.34 -10.38 -6.05
CA VAL A 205 -11.89 -9.03 -6.42
C VAL A 205 -11.00 -9.05 -7.66
N ASP A 206 -11.25 -8.13 -8.58
CA ASP A 206 -10.40 -7.93 -9.75
C ASP A 206 -9.23 -6.99 -9.45
N ILE A 207 -9.49 -5.97 -8.62
CA ILE A 207 -8.55 -4.90 -8.28
C ILE A 207 -8.50 -4.76 -6.76
N VAL A 208 -7.29 -4.65 -6.21
CA VAL A 208 -7.04 -4.21 -4.83
C VAL A 208 -6.36 -2.85 -4.90
N MET A 209 -6.96 -1.84 -4.29
CA MET A 209 -6.43 -0.49 -4.18
C MET A 209 -6.20 -0.17 -2.70
N THR A 210 -4.95 -0.04 -2.30
CA THR A 210 -4.57 0.28 -0.93
C THR A 210 -3.64 1.47 -0.93
N HIS A 211 -3.56 2.25 0.15
CA HIS A 211 -2.52 3.26 0.22
C HIS A 211 -1.14 2.65 0.42
N GLY A 212 -1.00 1.72 1.38
CA GLY A 212 0.25 1.03 1.65
C GLY A 212 0.51 -0.19 0.76
N PRO A 213 1.78 -0.57 0.58
CA PRO A 213 2.16 -1.76 -0.20
C PRO A 213 1.99 -3.07 0.58
N MET A 214 1.93 -4.18 -0.15
CA MET A 214 2.19 -5.50 0.45
C MET A 214 3.69 -5.71 0.67
N LYS A 215 4.05 -6.55 1.62
CA LYS A 215 5.45 -6.83 1.96
C LYS A 215 6.24 -7.42 0.78
N TYR A 216 7.47 -6.95 0.60
CA TYR A 216 8.47 -7.37 -0.41
C TYR A 216 8.19 -7.00 -1.87
N ILE A 217 7.12 -6.26 -2.18
CA ILE A 217 6.80 -5.84 -3.54
C ILE A 217 6.71 -4.31 -3.56
N LEU A 218 7.71 -3.68 -4.18
CA LEU A 218 7.78 -2.22 -4.35
C LEU A 218 7.60 -1.44 -3.04
N ASP A 219 8.14 -1.99 -1.94
CA ASP A 219 7.96 -1.52 -0.56
C ASP A 219 9.30 -1.27 0.16
N ALA A 220 10.39 -1.19 -0.60
CA ALA A 220 11.73 -0.97 -0.06
C ALA A 220 11.96 0.52 0.19
N THR A 221 12.39 0.88 1.39
CA THR A 221 12.86 2.22 1.75
C THR A 221 14.26 2.50 1.19
N ALA A 222 14.75 3.74 1.33
CA ALA A 222 16.07 4.15 0.85
C ALA A 222 17.24 3.31 1.43
N ASP A 223 17.08 2.78 2.65
CA ASP A 223 18.03 1.88 3.31
C ASP A 223 17.79 0.39 3.01
N GLY A 224 16.88 0.09 2.08
CA GLY A 224 16.60 -1.27 1.59
C GLY A 224 15.71 -2.11 2.49
N ARG A 225 15.16 -1.56 3.58
CA ARG A 225 14.20 -2.28 4.43
C ARG A 225 12.84 -2.41 3.74
N SER A 226 12.24 -3.59 3.84
CA SER A 226 10.86 -3.84 3.41
C SER A 226 9.91 -3.42 4.52
N VAL A 227 9.01 -2.48 4.21
CA VAL A 227 8.05 -1.91 5.17
C VAL A 227 6.59 -2.21 4.83
N GLY A 228 6.35 -3.03 3.80
CA GLY A 228 5.00 -3.41 3.38
C GLY A 228 4.33 -4.39 4.36
N CYS A 229 3.01 -4.49 4.20
CA CYS A 229 2.17 -5.29 5.09
C CYS A 229 2.21 -6.78 4.77
N GLU A 230 2.57 -7.60 5.76
CA GLU A 230 2.60 -9.07 5.63
C GLU A 230 1.19 -9.67 5.53
N HIS A 231 0.23 -9.11 6.26
CA HIS A 231 -1.16 -9.54 6.20
C HIS A 231 -1.82 -9.22 4.85
N LEU A 232 -1.50 -8.05 4.28
CA LEU A 232 -1.94 -7.69 2.93
C LEU A 232 -1.35 -8.64 1.90
N ARG A 233 -0.07 -8.99 2.04
CA ARG A 233 0.60 -9.96 1.17
C ARG A 233 -0.09 -11.32 1.17
N ARG A 234 -0.45 -11.85 2.35
CA ARG A 234 -1.23 -13.09 2.50
C ARG A 234 -2.61 -12.97 1.86
N ALA A 235 -3.25 -11.81 1.97
CA ALA A 235 -4.55 -11.57 1.33
C ALA A 235 -4.42 -11.55 -0.20
N ILE A 236 -3.44 -10.85 -0.76
CA ILE A 236 -3.14 -10.83 -2.20
C ILE A 236 -2.82 -12.24 -2.73
N GLU A 237 -2.08 -13.04 -1.96
CA GLU A 237 -1.79 -14.43 -2.29
C GLU A 237 -3.06 -15.30 -2.35
N ARG A 238 -3.99 -15.08 -1.41
CA ARG A 238 -5.27 -15.78 -1.34
C ARG A 238 -6.19 -15.39 -2.49
N VAL A 239 -6.35 -14.09 -2.76
CA VAL A 239 -7.38 -13.57 -3.67
C VAL A 239 -6.91 -13.43 -5.11
N LYS A 240 -5.60 -13.27 -5.33
CA LYS A 240 -4.95 -13.23 -6.65
C LYS A 240 -5.60 -12.23 -7.62
N PRO A 241 -5.67 -10.92 -7.25
CA PRO A 241 -6.34 -9.92 -8.08
C PRO A 241 -5.58 -9.71 -9.39
N LYS A 242 -6.22 -9.17 -10.43
CA LYS A 242 -5.51 -8.80 -11.67
C LYS A 242 -4.54 -7.64 -11.41
N LEU A 243 -4.95 -6.69 -10.57
CA LEU A 243 -4.19 -5.47 -10.26
C LEU A 243 -4.17 -5.23 -8.73
N HIS A 244 -2.99 -4.93 -8.20
CA HIS A 244 -2.81 -4.32 -6.89
C HIS A 244 -2.11 -2.97 -7.08
N CYS A 245 -2.82 -1.87 -6.83
CA CYS A 245 -2.27 -0.52 -6.96
C CYS A 245 -2.21 0.19 -5.61
N PHE A 246 -1.11 0.89 -5.39
CA PHE A 246 -0.78 1.53 -4.11
C PHE A 246 0.25 2.65 -4.29
N GLY A 247 0.66 3.28 -3.19
CA GLY A 247 1.70 4.28 -3.12
C GLY A 247 2.45 4.24 -1.79
N HIS A 248 2.48 5.35 -1.06
CA HIS A 248 3.03 5.53 0.29
C HIS A 248 4.57 5.44 0.39
N ILE A 249 5.17 4.45 -0.27
CA ILE A 249 6.62 4.25 -0.26
C ILE A 249 7.20 4.81 -1.55
N HIS A 250 7.58 6.09 -1.55
CA HIS A 250 8.02 6.84 -2.74
C HIS A 250 9.21 6.18 -3.47
N THR A 251 10.19 5.70 -2.70
CA THR A 251 11.36 4.96 -3.23
C THR A 251 10.99 3.63 -3.91
N GLY A 252 9.80 3.12 -3.62
CA GLY A 252 9.22 1.93 -4.22
C GLY A 252 8.59 2.15 -5.59
N TYR A 253 8.45 3.38 -6.07
CA TYR A 253 7.78 3.70 -7.35
C TYR A 253 8.17 2.74 -8.49
N GLY A 254 7.15 2.23 -9.19
CA GLY A 254 7.33 1.33 -10.33
C GLY A 254 6.20 0.33 -10.51
N ALA A 255 6.44 -0.64 -11.39
CA ALA A 255 5.56 -1.78 -11.59
C ALA A 255 6.33 -3.09 -11.44
N GLN A 256 5.66 -4.11 -10.94
CA GLN A 256 6.22 -5.45 -10.79
C GLN A 256 5.10 -6.49 -10.89
N ARG A 257 5.30 -7.52 -11.70
CA ARG A 257 4.36 -8.64 -11.79
C ARG A 257 4.71 -9.71 -10.77
N VAL A 258 3.71 -10.39 -10.26
CA VAL A 258 3.89 -11.56 -9.40
C VAL A 258 3.17 -12.78 -9.97
N GLU A 259 3.82 -13.92 -9.84
CA GLU A 259 3.26 -15.23 -10.13
C GLU A 259 2.99 -16.00 -8.84
N TYR A 260 2.16 -17.03 -8.94
CA TYR A 260 1.82 -17.91 -7.82
C TYR A 260 2.36 -19.31 -8.07
N ALA A 261 3.15 -19.83 -7.13
CA ALA A 261 3.66 -21.20 -7.23
C ALA A 261 2.53 -22.23 -7.31
N SER A 262 2.66 -23.22 -8.19
CA SER A 262 1.77 -24.37 -8.29
C SER A 262 2.47 -25.65 -7.83
N GLY A 263 1.92 -26.35 -6.82
CA GLY A 263 2.50 -27.60 -6.32
C GLY A 263 1.73 -28.22 -5.14
N SER A 264 1.73 -29.55 -5.03
CA SER A 264 0.97 -30.37 -4.06
C SER A 264 1.58 -30.48 -2.65
N LYS A 265 2.64 -29.71 -2.36
CA LYS A 265 3.28 -29.59 -1.04
C LYS A 265 3.48 -28.11 -0.65
N ILE A 266 2.41 -27.33 -0.70
CA ILE A 266 2.38 -26.00 -0.07
C ILE A 266 2.10 -26.28 1.42
N GLU A 267 3.11 -26.08 2.27
CA GLU A 267 2.90 -26.12 3.72
C GLU A 267 1.93 -24.99 4.12
N ARG A 268 1.23 -25.14 5.26
CA ARG A 268 0.12 -24.26 5.65
C ARG A 268 0.51 -22.78 5.87
N ASP A 269 1.79 -22.43 5.73
CA ASP A 269 2.34 -21.06 5.80
C ASP A 269 3.44 -20.78 4.76
N SER A 270 3.57 -21.61 3.71
CA SER A 270 4.60 -21.34 2.68
C SER A 270 4.15 -20.26 1.72
N ASP A 271 4.90 -19.16 1.68
CA ASP A 271 4.78 -18.09 0.70
C ASP A 271 4.91 -18.60 -0.75
N THR A 272 3.84 -18.47 -1.53
CA THR A 272 3.79 -18.88 -2.94
C THR A 272 3.98 -17.74 -3.93
N ILE A 273 4.06 -16.49 -3.48
CA ILE A 273 4.27 -15.35 -4.37
C ILE A 273 5.71 -15.39 -4.89
N LYS A 274 5.83 -15.39 -6.22
CA LYS A 274 7.08 -15.31 -6.95
C LYS A 274 7.16 -13.94 -7.64
N PRO A 275 7.95 -13.00 -7.10
CA PRO A 275 8.15 -11.71 -7.74
C PRO A 275 8.89 -11.89 -9.06
N MET A 276 8.37 -11.30 -10.14
CA MET A 276 9.12 -11.16 -11.38
C MET A 276 10.11 -9.99 -11.26
N GLN A 277 10.94 -9.79 -12.29
CA GLN A 277 11.78 -8.60 -12.36
C GLN A 277 10.93 -7.33 -12.36
N ARG A 278 11.41 -6.27 -11.70
CA ARG A 278 10.77 -4.95 -11.76
C ARG A 278 10.70 -4.49 -13.22
N GLU A 279 9.55 -3.92 -13.58
CA GLU A 279 9.30 -3.45 -14.92
C GLU A 279 10.13 -2.19 -15.22
N PHE A 280 10.62 -2.11 -16.45
CA PHE A 280 11.41 -0.96 -16.88
C PHE A 280 10.53 0.28 -17.02
N VAL A 281 10.77 1.28 -16.18
CA VAL A 281 10.16 2.60 -16.29
C VAL A 281 11.01 3.45 -17.23
N GLY A 282 10.60 3.56 -18.49
CA GLY A 282 11.31 4.39 -19.47
C GLY A 282 11.25 5.88 -19.11
N LYS A 283 12.08 6.35 -18.17
CA LYS A 283 12.00 7.70 -17.53
C LYS A 283 11.86 8.84 -18.54
N ASN A 284 12.72 8.88 -19.57
CA ASN A 284 12.65 9.92 -20.61
C ASN A 284 11.35 9.86 -21.42
N GLN A 285 10.86 8.64 -21.71
CA GLN A 285 9.59 8.47 -22.40
C GLN A 285 8.42 8.90 -21.50
N ALA A 286 8.46 8.53 -20.22
CA ALA A 286 7.44 8.87 -19.25
C ALA A 286 7.36 10.38 -19.02
N ALA A 287 8.51 11.06 -18.85
CA ALA A 287 8.58 12.52 -18.74
C ALA A 287 8.04 13.22 -20.00
N ARG A 288 8.36 12.71 -21.20
CA ARG A 288 7.87 13.28 -22.46
C ARG A 288 6.37 13.08 -22.65
N LYS A 289 5.84 11.91 -22.27
CA LYS A 289 4.43 11.54 -22.45
C LYS A 289 3.53 12.03 -21.31
N GLY A 290 4.08 12.29 -20.13
CA GLY A 290 3.34 12.56 -18.90
C GLY A 290 2.83 11.30 -18.18
N TYR A 291 3.22 10.10 -18.60
CA TYR A 291 2.79 8.83 -18.00
C TYR A 291 3.73 7.66 -18.37
N ALA A 292 3.83 6.68 -17.47
CA ALA A 292 4.49 5.40 -17.68
C ALA A 292 3.52 4.34 -18.23
N ILE A 293 4.07 3.35 -18.94
CA ILE A 293 3.34 2.18 -19.46
C ILE A 293 4.19 0.93 -19.23
N LEU A 294 3.56 -0.24 -19.23
CA LEU A 294 4.30 -1.50 -19.30
C LEU A 294 5.08 -1.59 -20.62
N PRO A 295 6.29 -2.18 -20.62
CA PRO A 295 6.95 -2.58 -21.85
C PRO A 295 6.03 -3.51 -22.67
N PRO A 296 5.99 -3.42 -24.01
CA PRO A 296 5.05 -4.21 -24.82
C PRO A 296 5.10 -5.73 -24.56
N GLY A 297 6.30 -6.29 -24.38
CA GLY A 297 6.45 -7.71 -24.05
C GLY A 297 5.87 -8.08 -22.68
N SER A 298 6.09 -7.22 -21.67
CA SER A 298 5.52 -7.41 -20.33
C SER A 298 3.99 -7.27 -20.32
N GLU A 299 3.45 -6.34 -21.12
CA GLU A 299 2.00 -6.16 -21.29
C GLU A 299 1.36 -7.40 -21.92
N GLU A 300 1.96 -7.93 -22.99
CA GLU A 300 1.49 -9.16 -23.62
C GLU A 300 1.54 -10.37 -22.67
N ASP A 301 2.64 -10.55 -21.94
CA ASP A 301 2.77 -11.64 -20.96
C ASP A 301 1.75 -11.52 -19.83
N PHE A 302 1.49 -10.30 -19.37
CA PHE A 302 0.48 -10.03 -18.35
C PHE A 302 -0.92 -10.42 -18.85
N HIS A 303 -1.28 -10.09 -20.09
CA HIS A 303 -2.59 -10.47 -20.65
C HIS A 303 -2.73 -11.97 -20.92
N ARG A 304 -1.62 -12.70 -21.15
CA ARG A 304 -1.62 -14.14 -21.40
C ARG A 304 -1.63 -15.01 -20.13
N SER A 305 -1.28 -14.46 -18.98
CA SER A 305 -1.01 -15.22 -17.75
C SER A 305 -2.00 -14.89 -16.63
N LYS A 306 -1.99 -15.69 -15.57
CA LYS A 306 -2.77 -15.42 -14.33
C LYS A 306 -1.91 -14.69 -13.29
N GLN A 307 -1.13 -13.72 -13.75
CA GLN A 307 -0.28 -12.88 -12.92
C GLN A 307 -1.10 -11.77 -12.23
N THR A 308 -0.59 -11.28 -11.12
CA THR A 308 -1.04 -10.01 -10.53
C THR A 308 -0.04 -8.93 -10.90
N LEU A 309 -0.53 -7.83 -11.45
CA LEU A 309 0.28 -6.64 -11.67
C LEU A 309 0.25 -5.76 -10.41
N CYS A 310 1.41 -5.48 -9.84
CA CYS A 310 1.56 -4.59 -8.69
C CYS A 310 2.14 -3.26 -9.14
N ILE A 311 1.51 -2.15 -8.76
CA ILE A 311 1.92 -0.80 -9.17
C ILE A 311 2.02 0.08 -7.93
N ASN A 312 3.23 0.53 -7.64
CA ASN A 312 3.48 1.65 -6.74
C ASN A 312 3.49 2.92 -7.60
N ALA A 313 2.44 3.72 -7.46
CA ALA A 313 2.19 4.92 -8.24
C ALA A 313 2.52 6.22 -7.50
N ALA A 314 3.33 6.16 -6.43
CA ALA A 314 3.77 7.34 -5.69
C ALA A 314 4.49 8.34 -6.62
N MET A 315 3.86 9.49 -6.84
CA MET A 315 4.33 10.48 -7.80
C MET A 315 5.39 11.41 -7.22
N GLU A 316 5.27 11.73 -5.93
CA GLU A 316 6.28 12.49 -5.21
C GLU A 316 7.62 11.72 -5.14
N GLY A 317 8.71 12.45 -5.37
CA GLY A 317 10.08 11.97 -5.18
C GLY A 317 10.74 12.78 -4.07
N GLU A 318 11.42 13.88 -4.42
CA GLU A 318 11.71 14.93 -3.46
C GLU A 318 10.43 15.62 -2.97
N LYS A 319 10.43 16.06 -1.71
CA LYS A 319 9.27 16.71 -1.08
C LYS A 319 8.79 17.92 -1.89
N GLY A 320 7.51 17.90 -2.26
CA GLY A 320 6.82 18.90 -3.07
C GLY A 320 7.06 18.77 -4.58
N VAL A 321 7.79 17.75 -5.03
CA VAL A 321 8.17 17.57 -6.44
C VAL A 321 7.65 16.24 -6.97
N LEU A 322 6.76 16.33 -7.97
CA LEU A 322 6.25 15.17 -8.70
C LEU A 322 7.28 14.71 -9.74
N GLU A 323 8.26 13.94 -9.30
CA GLU A 323 9.32 13.38 -10.16
C GLU A 323 8.83 12.21 -11.01
N ASN A 324 7.91 11.43 -10.46
CA ASN A 324 7.46 10.18 -11.03
C ASN A 324 6.16 10.38 -11.82
N ALA A 325 6.09 9.73 -12.99
CA ALA A 325 4.90 9.80 -13.84
C ALA A 325 3.83 8.79 -13.39
N PRO A 326 2.54 9.09 -13.55
CA PRO A 326 1.48 8.12 -13.28
C PRO A 326 1.53 6.94 -14.26
N TRP A 327 0.91 5.81 -13.90
CA TRP A 327 0.91 4.59 -14.71
C TRP A 327 -0.37 4.43 -15.52
N LEU A 328 -0.25 4.26 -16.84
CA LEU A 328 -1.36 3.88 -17.71
C LEU A 328 -1.27 2.38 -18.02
N VAL A 329 -2.28 1.61 -17.60
CA VAL A 329 -2.33 0.15 -17.81
C VAL A 329 -3.67 -0.30 -18.37
N GLN A 330 -3.67 -1.46 -19.04
CA GLN A 330 -4.85 -2.02 -19.68
C GLN A 330 -5.22 -3.34 -19.04
N LEU A 331 -6.48 -3.47 -18.60
CA LEU A 331 -7.05 -4.72 -18.08
C LEU A 331 -8.16 -5.22 -19.01
N ASP A 332 -8.17 -6.52 -19.27
CA ASP A 332 -9.29 -7.19 -19.94
C ASP A 332 -10.33 -7.62 -18.89
N LEU A 333 -11.50 -6.99 -18.94
CA LEU A 333 -12.60 -7.11 -17.96
C LEU A 333 -13.87 -7.69 -18.59
N PRO A 334 -14.69 -8.45 -17.83
CA PRO A 334 -15.94 -8.99 -18.35
C PRO A 334 -16.96 -7.88 -18.66
N ILE A 335 -17.87 -8.16 -19.59
CA ILE A 335 -19.03 -7.29 -19.89
C ILE A 335 -20.23 -7.80 -19.09
N ALA A 336 -20.96 -6.90 -18.43
CA ALA A 336 -22.17 -7.26 -17.69
C ALA A 336 -23.27 -7.77 -18.65
N ASP A 337 -23.92 -8.88 -18.28
CA ASP A 337 -25.06 -9.41 -19.05
C ASP A 337 -26.18 -8.37 -19.15
N SER A 338 -26.76 -8.26 -20.35
CA SER A 338 -27.66 -7.19 -20.81
C SER A 338 -28.97 -7.00 -20.04
N ILE A 339 -29.22 -7.75 -18.96
CA ILE A 339 -30.49 -7.74 -18.22
C ILE A 339 -30.56 -6.63 -17.16
N ASN A 340 -29.44 -6.03 -16.74
CA ASN A 340 -29.40 -4.97 -15.72
C ASN A 340 -28.61 -3.72 -16.16
N MET A 341 -28.81 -3.26 -17.40
CA MET A 341 -28.25 -1.99 -17.87
C MET A 341 -29.11 -0.80 -17.41
N THR A 342 -29.02 -0.44 -16.12
CA THR A 342 -29.45 0.88 -15.64
C THR A 342 -28.37 1.51 -14.76
N SER A 343 -27.76 2.58 -15.31
CA SER A 343 -26.82 3.52 -14.68
C SER A 343 -25.47 2.96 -14.20
N SER A 344 -24.41 3.76 -14.31
CA SER A 344 -23.11 3.58 -13.65
C SER A 344 -23.32 3.58 -12.12
N SER A 345 -23.77 2.46 -11.59
CA SER A 345 -24.15 2.31 -10.19
C SER A 345 -22.97 1.78 -9.39
N LEU A 346 -22.46 2.61 -8.48
CA LEU A 346 -21.58 2.17 -7.40
C LEU A 346 -22.45 1.35 -6.43
N ILE A 347 -22.27 0.03 -6.42
CA ILE A 347 -22.94 -0.85 -5.45
C ILE A 347 -21.88 -1.33 -4.47
N LEU A 348 -22.04 -0.96 -3.20
CA LEU A 348 -21.28 -1.56 -2.12
C LEU A 348 -21.64 -3.05 -2.07
N TYR A 349 -20.65 -3.90 -2.35
CA TYR A 349 -20.85 -5.34 -2.37
C TYR A 349 -20.70 -5.88 -0.95
N ARG A 350 -21.77 -6.50 -0.44
CA ARG A 350 -21.71 -7.32 0.77
C ARG A 350 -21.66 -8.78 0.34
N PRO A 351 -20.64 -9.57 0.73
CA PRO A 351 -20.66 -11.00 0.46
C PRO A 351 -21.90 -11.62 1.13
N GLY A 352 -22.56 -12.53 0.42
CA GLY A 352 -23.69 -13.28 0.99
C GLY A 352 -23.23 -14.10 2.19
N PRO A 353 -24.08 -14.29 3.23
CA PRO A 353 -23.69 -15.04 4.42
C PRO A 353 -23.31 -16.47 4.04
N SER A 354 -22.06 -16.84 4.27
CA SER A 354 -21.66 -18.25 4.33
C SER A 354 -22.47 -18.93 5.44
N SER A 355 -23.11 -20.04 5.11
CA SER A 355 -23.97 -20.83 5.99
C SER A 355 -23.25 -21.24 7.28
N SER A 356 -23.40 -20.42 8.32
CA SER A 356 -23.06 -20.77 9.70
C SER A 356 -24.34 -21.13 10.45
N MET A 357 -24.25 -22.21 11.23
CA MET A 357 -25.39 -22.78 11.94
C MET A 357 -25.97 -21.79 12.94
N THR A 358 -27.28 -21.61 12.87
CA THR A 358 -28.10 -20.82 13.78
C THR A 358 -28.07 -21.45 15.17
N THR A 359 -27.36 -20.83 16.12
CA THR A 359 -27.69 -20.93 17.55
C THR A 359 -28.41 -19.66 17.96
N THR A 360 -29.71 -19.80 18.23
CA THR A 360 -30.60 -18.76 18.75
C THR A 360 -30.10 -18.22 20.11
N PRO A 361 -30.04 -16.90 20.33
CA PRO A 361 -29.83 -16.34 21.66
C PRO A 361 -31.15 -16.26 22.45
N SER A 362 -31.12 -16.72 23.70
CA SER A 362 -32.24 -16.60 24.65
C SER A 362 -32.15 -15.27 25.40
N PRO A 363 -33.28 -14.58 25.69
CA PRO A 363 -33.26 -13.26 26.32
C PRO A 363 -33.29 -13.39 27.85
N ALA A 364 -32.21 -12.98 28.51
CA ALA A 364 -32.23 -12.67 29.94
C ALA A 364 -31.26 -11.53 30.24
N SER A 365 -31.69 -10.31 29.95
CA SER A 365 -31.21 -9.13 30.67
C SER A 365 -32.01 -9.04 31.97
N LEU A 366 -31.31 -8.89 33.11
CA LEU A 366 -31.59 -7.92 34.17
C LEU A 366 -30.51 -8.07 35.24
N ILE A 367 -29.54 -7.15 35.24
CA ILE A 367 -28.57 -6.99 36.33
C ILE A 367 -29.35 -6.51 37.56
N SER A 368 -29.33 -7.31 38.63
CA SER A 368 -29.97 -7.00 39.90
C SER A 368 -29.18 -5.93 40.68
N SER A 369 -29.86 -4.90 41.17
CA SER A 369 -29.32 -3.79 41.97
C SER A 369 -28.96 -4.17 43.42
N ARG A 370 -28.45 -5.39 43.66
CA ARG A 370 -28.12 -5.89 45.02
C ARG A 370 -26.68 -6.36 45.23
N LEU A 371 -25.71 -5.88 44.46
CA LEU A 371 -24.27 -6.20 44.64
C LEU A 371 -23.33 -4.99 44.51
N PHE A 372 -23.68 -3.85 45.10
CA PHE A 372 -22.73 -2.75 45.30
C PHE A 372 -22.26 -2.74 46.76
N ASN A 373 -21.26 -3.56 47.08
CA ASN A 373 -20.53 -3.46 48.34
C ASN A 373 -19.41 -2.41 48.19
N GLN A 374 -19.00 -1.79 49.30
CA GLN A 374 -17.94 -0.76 49.35
C GLN A 374 -16.61 -1.23 48.72
N GLN A 375 -16.35 -2.54 48.73
CA GLN A 375 -15.21 -3.19 48.07
C GLN A 375 -15.34 -3.22 46.53
N THR A 376 -16.54 -3.40 45.99
CA THR A 376 -16.79 -3.36 44.54
C THR A 376 -16.70 -1.93 44.01
N GLY A 377 -17.19 -0.95 44.78
CA GLY A 377 -17.07 0.47 44.44
C GLY A 377 -15.62 0.97 44.46
N THR A 378 -14.81 0.52 45.42
CA THR A 378 -13.37 0.82 45.44
C THR A 378 -12.61 0.12 44.32
N ALA A 379 -12.95 -1.13 43.96
CA ALA A 379 -12.35 -1.82 42.82
C ALA A 379 -12.63 -1.09 41.49
N ILE A 380 -13.88 -0.67 41.24
CA ILE A 380 -14.25 0.09 40.05
C ILE A 380 -13.59 1.47 40.04
N ALA A 381 -13.54 2.17 41.18
CA ALA A 381 -12.86 3.46 41.29
C ALA A 381 -11.35 3.32 41.04
N THR A 382 -10.73 2.25 41.51
CA THR A 382 -9.30 1.97 41.29
C THR A 382 -9.03 1.60 39.83
N GLU A 383 -9.91 0.82 39.19
CA GLU A 383 -9.80 0.51 37.75
C GLU A 383 -9.95 1.77 36.89
N LEU A 384 -10.92 2.65 37.21
CA LEU A 384 -11.09 3.93 36.52
C LEU A 384 -9.89 4.87 36.76
N LEU A 385 -9.32 4.87 37.97
CA LEU A 385 -8.10 5.62 38.27
C LEU A 385 -6.90 5.11 37.47
N TYR A 386 -6.74 3.78 37.34
CA TYR A 386 -5.70 3.18 36.51
C TYR A 386 -5.91 3.49 35.03
N ARG A 387 -7.15 3.44 34.53
CA ARG A 387 -7.46 3.83 33.14
C ARG A 387 -7.14 5.31 32.88
N LEU A 388 -7.50 6.19 33.80
CA LEU A 388 -7.18 7.62 33.71
C LEU A 388 -5.67 7.88 33.77
N LEU A 389 -4.97 7.21 34.68
CA LEU A 389 -3.52 7.31 34.82
C LEU A 389 -2.81 6.77 33.56
N PHE A 390 -3.27 5.65 33.01
CA PHE A 390 -2.75 5.08 31.77
C PHE A 390 -2.99 6.02 30.59
N ASP A 391 -4.16 6.65 30.50
CA ASP A 391 -4.47 7.64 29.45
C ASP A 391 -3.57 8.89 29.56
N ILE A 392 -3.31 9.38 30.78
CA ILE A 392 -2.38 10.49 31.03
C ILE A 392 -0.96 10.11 30.65
N ILE A 393 -0.50 8.91 31.05
CA ILE A 393 0.83 8.39 30.71
C ILE A 393 0.98 8.26 29.19
N ASN A 394 -0.02 7.74 28.48
CA ASN A 394 0.00 7.62 27.03
C ASN A 394 0.01 8.99 26.34
N ARG A 395 -0.72 9.98 26.84
CA ARG A 395 -0.65 11.37 26.32
C ARG A 395 0.72 11.99 26.53
N CYS A 396 1.35 11.75 27.68
CA CYS A 396 2.72 12.19 27.96
C CYS A 396 3.74 11.49 27.05
N LEU A 397 3.61 10.18 26.85
CA LEU A 397 4.46 9.40 25.93
C LEU A 397 4.28 9.85 24.47
N ALA A 398 3.05 10.11 24.02
CA ALA A 398 2.78 10.64 22.70
C ALA A 398 3.41 12.04 22.51
N THR A 399 3.31 12.91 23.52
CA THR A 399 3.95 14.23 23.49
C THR A 399 5.48 14.12 23.44
N PHE A 400 6.06 13.21 24.20
CA PHE A 400 7.50 12.94 24.19
C PHE A 400 7.95 12.34 22.84
N GLN A 401 7.18 11.42 22.28
CA GLN A 401 7.40 10.86 20.95
C GLN A 401 7.28 11.93 19.86
N ARG A 402 6.38 12.90 19.97
CA ARG A 402 6.30 14.06 19.05
C ARG A 402 7.53 14.97 19.14
N LEU A 403 8.04 15.21 20.34
CA LEU A 403 9.27 16.00 20.53
C LEU A 403 10.49 15.25 19.99
N ALA A 404 10.54 13.93 20.22
CA ALA A 404 11.60 13.08 19.68
C ALA A 404 11.50 12.96 18.15
N ALA A 405 10.30 12.80 17.59
CA ALA A 405 10.07 12.74 16.15
C ALA A 405 10.46 14.06 15.47
N LYS A 406 10.03 15.21 16.00
CA LYS A 406 10.47 16.52 15.49
C LYS A 406 11.99 16.70 15.57
N GLY A 407 12.62 16.28 16.66
CA GLY A 407 14.08 16.32 16.79
C GLY A 407 14.80 15.37 15.82
N MET A 408 14.22 14.20 15.54
CA MET A 408 14.74 13.23 14.56
C MET A 408 14.51 13.69 13.12
N ASP A 409 13.40 14.37 12.83
CA ASP A 409 13.11 14.96 11.51
C ASP A 409 14.03 16.14 11.24
N GLU A 410 14.27 17.00 12.23
CA GLU A 410 15.26 18.09 12.15
C GLU A 410 16.70 17.56 12.00
N ALA A 411 17.04 16.48 12.70
CA ALA A 411 18.34 15.82 12.57
C ALA A 411 18.50 15.13 11.21
N SER A 412 17.46 14.46 10.72
CA SER A 412 17.45 13.81 9.40
C SER A 412 17.55 14.86 8.29
N TYR A 413 16.79 15.94 8.39
CA TYR A 413 16.87 17.11 7.51
C TYR A 413 18.28 17.72 7.50
N TRP A 414 18.92 17.86 8.68
CA TRP A 414 20.28 18.37 8.77
C TRP A 414 21.31 17.42 8.13
N ILE A 415 21.16 16.11 8.33
CA ILE A 415 22.03 15.08 7.75
C ILE A 415 21.88 15.02 6.22
N GLU A 416 20.65 15.02 5.71
CA GLU A 416 20.35 15.01 4.28
C GLU A 416 20.90 16.26 3.60
N ARG A 417 20.66 17.44 4.17
CA ARG A 417 21.24 18.70 3.66
C ARG A 417 22.76 18.64 3.61
N LYS A 418 23.41 18.08 4.65
CA LYS A 418 24.88 17.95 4.70
C LYS A 418 25.43 16.91 3.72
N MET A 419 24.69 15.83 3.45
CA MET A 419 25.03 14.83 2.44
C MET A 419 24.92 15.43 1.03
N GLN A 420 23.88 16.22 0.77
CA GLN A 420 23.64 16.87 -0.52
C GLN A 420 24.68 17.94 -0.82
N GLU A 421 25.01 18.80 0.16
CA GLU A 421 26.12 19.76 0.07
C GLU A 421 27.48 19.09 -0.22
N ARG A 422 27.70 17.85 0.26
CA ARG A 422 28.91 17.07 -0.05
C ARG A 422 28.85 16.47 -1.44
N HIS A 423 27.69 16.01 -1.87
CA HIS A 423 27.50 15.43 -3.19
C HIS A 423 27.69 16.47 -4.29
N GLU A 424 27.11 17.66 -4.14
CA GLU A 424 27.30 18.80 -5.04
C GLU A 424 28.77 19.21 -5.10
N ARG A 425 29.46 19.32 -3.95
CA ARG A 425 30.90 19.61 -3.91
C ARG A 425 31.74 18.56 -4.64
N LEU A 426 31.38 17.28 -4.52
CA LEU A 426 32.06 16.19 -5.23
C LEU A 426 31.78 16.21 -6.72
N GLN A 427 30.56 16.56 -7.14
CA GLN A 427 30.20 16.70 -8.55
C GLN A 427 30.88 17.92 -9.20
N ASP A 428 30.92 19.06 -8.51
CA ASP A 428 31.63 20.27 -8.94
C ASP A 428 33.14 20.02 -9.06
N ALA A 429 33.73 19.31 -8.09
CA ALA A 429 35.14 18.92 -8.15
C ALA A 429 35.43 17.95 -9.30
N LYS A 430 34.47 17.09 -9.66
CA LYS A 430 34.59 16.14 -10.78
C LYS A 430 34.38 16.82 -12.14
N ALA A 431 33.57 17.87 -12.20
CA ALA A 431 33.34 18.69 -13.39
C ALA A 431 34.53 19.60 -13.72
N ARG A 432 35.34 20.00 -12.72
CA ARG A 432 36.51 20.87 -12.90
C ARG A 432 37.80 20.18 -13.35
N GLY A 433 37.75 18.88 -13.67
CA GLY A 433 38.81 18.17 -14.40
C GLY A 433 40.21 18.27 -13.77
N SER A 434 40.56 17.29 -12.93
CA SER A 434 41.92 17.04 -12.41
C SER A 434 42.69 18.28 -11.91
N ASP A 435 42.38 18.73 -10.70
CA ASP A 435 43.38 19.35 -9.83
C ASP A 435 43.45 18.51 -8.55
N GLY A 436 44.17 17.40 -8.65
CA GLY A 436 44.66 16.70 -7.47
C GLY A 436 45.72 17.57 -6.80
N LEU A 437 45.66 17.63 -5.47
CA LEU A 437 46.63 18.26 -4.53
C LEU A 437 46.30 19.68 -3.99
N GLN A 438 45.06 19.98 -3.62
CA GLN A 438 44.76 21.20 -2.82
C GLN A 438 44.11 20.98 -1.46
N ILE A 439 43.97 19.73 -1.00
CA ILE A 439 43.43 19.47 0.36
C ILE A 439 44.37 20.02 1.44
N VAL A 440 45.68 19.91 1.25
CA VAL A 440 46.68 20.37 2.25
C VAL A 440 46.73 21.91 2.34
N GLU A 441 46.53 22.60 1.21
CA GLU A 441 46.63 24.06 1.12
C GLU A 441 45.35 24.75 1.62
N GLU A 442 44.18 24.17 1.35
CA GLU A 442 42.89 24.61 1.89
C GLU A 442 42.77 24.35 3.40
N VAL A 443 43.24 23.19 3.88
CA VAL A 443 43.30 22.89 5.32
C VAL A 443 44.28 23.81 6.05
N GLY A 444 45.40 24.20 5.41
CA GLY A 444 46.33 25.20 5.93
C GLY A 444 45.70 26.59 6.09
N LYS A 445 44.97 27.06 5.09
CA LYS A 445 44.26 28.36 5.14
C LYS A 445 43.12 28.38 6.17
N LEU A 446 42.40 27.27 6.33
CA LEU A 446 41.35 27.12 7.34
C LEU A 446 41.93 27.05 8.76
N ALA A 447 43.11 26.48 8.95
CA ALA A 447 43.81 26.43 10.23
C ALA A 447 44.30 27.83 10.67
N GLU A 448 44.82 28.65 9.75
CA GLU A 448 45.26 30.03 10.02
C GLU A 448 44.09 30.96 10.37
N ASN A 449 42.95 30.84 9.68
CA ASN A 449 41.76 31.66 9.94
C ASN A 449 41.01 31.27 11.24
N SER A 450 41.22 30.06 11.75
CA SER A 450 40.54 29.54 12.95
C SER A 450 41.37 29.69 14.23
N GLY A 451 42.50 30.40 14.18
CA GLY A 451 43.37 30.62 15.34
C GLY A 451 44.15 29.39 15.81
N PHE A 452 44.28 28.35 14.98
CA PHE A 452 45.16 27.24 15.28
C PHE A 452 46.60 27.64 14.95
N ILE A 453 47.43 27.76 16.00
CA ILE A 453 48.85 28.08 15.89
C ILE A 453 49.56 26.95 15.15
N ASN A 454 50.12 27.27 13.98
CA ASN A 454 51.10 26.46 13.26
C ASN A 454 52.25 26.08 14.21
N CYS A 455 52.49 24.78 14.41
CA CYS A 455 53.79 24.30 14.86
C CYS A 455 54.59 23.97 13.59
N PRO A 456 55.67 24.72 13.26
CA PRO A 456 56.40 24.47 12.03
C PRO A 456 57.19 23.16 12.18
N MET A 457 56.97 22.25 11.23
CA MET A 457 57.92 21.19 10.90
C MET A 457 59.21 21.86 10.40
N GLY A 458 60.08 22.23 11.34
CA GLY A 458 61.35 22.87 11.04
C GLY A 458 62.00 23.42 12.30
N GLY A 459 62.84 22.59 12.94
CA GLY A 459 64.02 23.00 13.71
C GLY A 459 63.88 24.02 14.86
N ASN A 460 64.06 23.50 16.09
CA ASN A 460 64.53 24.21 17.29
C ASN A 460 63.74 25.46 17.76
N ALA A 461 62.84 25.27 18.72
CA ALA A 461 63.01 25.72 20.12
C ALA A 461 61.66 25.69 20.87
N GLY A 462 61.66 25.21 22.11
CA GLY A 462 60.63 25.55 23.11
C GLY A 462 59.49 24.54 23.29
N ALA A 463 59.68 23.60 24.22
CA ALA A 463 58.80 22.50 24.58
C ALA A 463 57.34 22.85 24.96
N ARG A 464 56.40 21.98 24.53
CA ARG A 464 55.40 21.35 25.42
C ARG A 464 55.29 19.86 25.08
N ARG A 465 55.45 19.01 26.11
CA ARG A 465 55.45 17.54 26.00
C ARG A 465 54.09 17.06 25.48
N GLN A 466 54.11 16.25 24.42
CA GLN A 466 52.92 15.49 24.01
C GLN A 466 52.50 14.52 25.13
N PRO A 467 51.19 14.28 25.33
CA PRO A 467 50.72 13.32 26.31
C PRO A 467 51.30 11.93 26.03
N PRO A 468 51.79 11.19 27.05
CA PRO A 468 52.49 9.91 26.84
C PRO A 468 51.69 8.88 26.05
N TRP A 469 50.36 8.91 26.16
CA TRP A 469 49.45 8.00 25.47
C TRP A 469 49.45 8.20 23.94
N VAL A 470 49.67 9.43 23.46
CA VAL A 470 49.71 9.73 22.02
C VAL A 470 50.93 9.08 21.38
N LYS A 471 52.08 9.11 22.07
CA LYS A 471 53.30 8.45 21.61
C LYS A 471 53.14 6.93 21.52
N SER A 472 52.53 6.31 22.54
CA SER A 472 52.31 4.86 22.54
C SER A 472 51.30 4.40 21.49
N VAL A 473 50.32 5.23 21.13
CA VAL A 473 49.37 4.93 20.04
C VAL A 473 50.07 4.99 18.68
N LEU A 474 50.88 6.02 18.44
CA LEU A 474 51.62 6.17 17.19
C LEU A 474 52.66 5.06 17.00
N GLU A 475 53.41 4.72 18.05
CA GLU A 475 54.33 3.57 18.04
C GLU A 475 53.59 2.24 17.80
N GLY A 476 52.39 2.06 18.37
CA GLY A 476 51.57 0.87 18.14
C GLY A 476 51.04 0.72 16.71
N ILE A 477 50.77 1.84 16.03
CA ILE A 477 50.36 1.84 14.61
C ILE A 477 51.57 1.56 13.71
N GLU A 478 52.72 2.18 13.99
CA GLU A 478 53.94 2.03 13.20
C GLU A 478 54.55 0.62 13.33
N GLU A 479 54.44 -0.01 14.49
CA GLU A 479 54.83 -1.41 14.74
C GLU A 479 53.79 -2.43 14.26
N GLY A 480 52.66 -1.98 13.69
CA GLY A 480 51.59 -2.86 13.19
C GLY A 480 50.81 -3.61 14.28
N ARG A 481 50.88 -3.14 15.53
CA ARG A 481 50.15 -3.70 16.68
C ARG A 481 48.72 -3.16 16.83
N LEU A 482 48.38 -2.07 16.13
CA LEU A 482 47.07 -1.41 16.14
C LEU A 482 46.59 -1.14 14.71
N HIS A 483 45.29 -1.37 14.44
CA HIS A 483 44.63 -1.15 13.15
C HIS A 483 43.39 -0.25 13.29
N ASP A 484 42.92 0.37 12.20
CA ASP A 484 41.79 1.33 12.19
C ASP A 484 40.50 0.81 12.85
N ARG A 485 40.29 -0.51 12.82
CA ARG A 485 39.16 -1.21 13.45
C ARG A 485 39.23 -1.26 14.98
N ASP A 486 40.40 -1.07 15.58
CA ASP A 486 40.60 -1.09 17.03
C ASP A 486 40.10 0.20 17.71
N PHE A 487 39.78 1.23 16.92
CA PHE A 487 39.21 2.50 17.39
C PHE A 487 37.68 2.55 17.31
N TYR A 488 37.04 1.52 16.75
CA TYR A 488 35.59 1.41 16.63
C TYR A 488 35.07 0.19 17.38
N THR A 489 35.00 0.29 18.71
CA THR A 489 34.16 -0.60 19.50
C THR A 489 33.34 0.19 20.51
N ASN A 490 32.02 -0.01 20.41
CA ASN A 490 30.95 0.33 21.36
C ASN A 490 30.54 1.80 21.48
N SER A 491 29.35 2.08 20.95
CA SER A 491 28.47 3.12 21.50
C SER A 491 27.07 2.50 21.65
N TRP A 492 26.68 2.36 22.91
CA TRP A 492 25.34 2.02 23.38
C TRP A 492 24.33 3.09 23.01
#